data_AF-A0A5S4H412-F1
#
_entry.id   AF-A0A5S4H412-F1
#
_cell.length_a   1.000
_cell.length_b   1.000
_cell.length_c   1.000
_cell.angle_alpha   90.00
_cell.angle_beta   90.00
_cell.angle_gamma   90.00
#
_symmetry.space_group_name_H-M   'P 1'
#
loop_
_entity.id
_entity.type
_entity.pdbx_description
1 polymer ?
#
loop_
_entity_poly.entity_id
_entity_poly.type
_entity_poly.pdbx_seq_one_letter_code
_entity_poly.pdbx_strand_id
1 'polypeptide(L)'
;MSGAEAPVEPLSWWVAVICFGLCSIGFLGRFLYRKKGRVADIWLRYHHANDNLSPVIRYAPLNLVPTSSVFALWGAVVVLSHLPENSVTDYGIAALAILSAIAAAIAVKRHLSGYPDDIKPQWLLDEERKRGIRAE
;
A
#
# COMPACT_ATOMS: atom_id res chain seq x y z
N MET A 1 41.99 23.13 4.83
CA MET A 1 40.88 23.27 5.78
C MET A 1 40.14 21.94 5.80
N SER A 2 40.25 21.22 6.90
CA SER A 2 39.70 19.87 7.06
C SER A 2 38.17 19.93 7.00
N GLY A 3 37.58 19.20 6.06
CA GLY A 3 36.14 18.93 6.05
C GLY A 3 35.78 18.15 7.30
N ALA A 4 35.18 18.83 8.27
CA ALA A 4 34.49 18.15 9.34
C ALA A 4 33.22 17.56 8.72
N GLU A 5 33.28 16.27 8.39
CA GLU A 5 32.06 15.48 8.14
C GLU A 5 31.21 15.62 9.41
N ALA A 6 30.08 16.33 9.30
CA ALA A 6 29.16 16.46 10.40
C ALA A 6 28.75 15.05 10.84
N PRO A 7 28.86 14.69 12.14
CA PRO A 7 28.50 13.37 12.59
C PRO A 7 27.03 13.14 12.25
N VAL A 8 26.75 12.16 11.40
CA VAL A 8 25.39 11.72 11.09
C VAL A 8 24.82 11.22 12.41
N GLU A 9 23.93 12.00 13.03
CA GLU A 9 23.29 11.58 14.27
C GLU A 9 22.62 10.21 14.04
N PRO A 10 22.86 9.23 14.91
CA PRO A 10 22.27 7.91 14.73
C PRO A 10 20.75 8.04 14.71
N LEU A 11 20.13 7.33 13.77
CA LEU A 11 18.67 7.26 13.61
C LEU A 11 18.02 7.09 14.98
N SER A 12 17.22 8.07 15.40
CA SER A 12 16.57 8.00 16.70
C SER A 12 15.70 6.75 16.80
N TRP A 13 15.74 6.06 17.95
CA TRP A 13 15.05 4.78 18.13
C TRP A 13 13.53 4.87 17.88
N TRP A 14 12.90 6.00 18.19
CA TRP A 14 11.47 6.20 17.92
C TRP A 14 11.18 6.36 16.42
N VAL A 15 12.11 6.97 15.66
CA VAL A 15 12.03 7.04 14.19
C VAL A 15 12.13 5.63 13.61
N ALA A 16 13.06 4.82 14.12
CA ALA A 16 13.19 3.42 13.72
C ALA A 16 11.89 2.63 13.94
N VAL A 17 11.21 2.84 15.08
CA VAL A 17 9.92 2.22 15.40
C VAL A 17 8.83 2.66 14.43
N ILE A 18 8.74 3.96 14.11
CA ILE A 18 7.78 4.49 13.14
C ILE A 18 8.04 3.91 11.75
N CYS A 19 9.29 3.94 11.27
CA CYS A 19 9.69 3.36 9.99
C CYS A 19 9.35 1.87 9.93
N PHE A 20 9.67 1.12 10.98
CA PHE A 20 9.36 -0.30 11.07
C PHE A 20 7.85 -0.54 11.04
N GLY A 21 7.06 0.25 11.75
CA GLY A 21 5.60 0.18 11.73
C GLY A 21 5.02 0.46 10.35
N LEU A 22 5.46 1.53 9.70
CA LEU A 22 5.03 1.93 8.35
C LEU A 22 5.39 0.88 7.29
N CYS A 23 6.63 0.39 7.32
CA CYS A 23 7.08 -0.69 6.45
C CYS A 23 6.36 -2.01 6.74
N SER A 24 6.07 -2.32 8.00
CA SER A 24 5.31 -3.51 8.40
C SER A 24 3.87 -3.44 7.91
N ILE A 25 3.20 -2.28 7.99
CA ILE A 25 1.85 -2.06 7.44
C ILE A 25 1.85 -2.26 5.93
N GLY A 26 2.82 -1.66 5.23
CA GLY A 26 3.02 -1.83 3.79
C GLY A 26 3.27 -3.29 3.38
N PHE A 27 4.15 -3.96 4.11
CA PHE A 27 4.48 -5.36 3.89
C PHE A 27 3.29 -6.26 4.19
N LEU A 28 2.56 -6.01 5.28
CA LEU A 28 1.36 -6.77 5.66
C LEU A 28 0.26 -6.60 4.61
N GLY A 29 -0.01 -5.38 4.14
CA GLY A 29 -0.97 -5.12 3.07
C GLY A 29 -0.61 -5.86 1.78
N ARG A 30 0.68 -5.81 1.38
CA ARG A 30 1.18 -6.52 0.19
C ARG A 30 1.27 -8.03 0.36
N PHE A 31 1.55 -8.52 1.57
CA PHE A 31 1.66 -9.95 1.89
C PHE A 31 0.29 -10.61 2.01
N LEU A 32 -0.68 -9.95 2.64
CA LEU A 32 -2.09 -10.33 2.66
C LEU A 32 -2.63 -10.41 1.22
N TYR A 33 -2.17 -9.53 0.33
CA TYR A 33 -2.50 -9.56 -1.09
C TYR A 33 -1.77 -10.69 -1.88
N ARG A 34 -0.45 -10.84 -1.75
CA ARG A 34 0.36 -11.75 -2.60
C ARG A 34 0.42 -13.21 -2.14
N LYS A 35 0.60 -13.49 -0.83
CA LYS A 35 0.94 -14.84 -0.35
C LYS A 35 -0.26 -15.59 0.22
N LYS A 36 -1.36 -14.89 0.49
CA LYS A 36 -2.65 -15.50 0.88
C LYS A 36 -3.79 -14.90 0.06
N GLY A 37 -3.80 -15.24 -1.24
CA GLY A 37 -5.05 -15.28 -2.01
C GLY A 37 -6.19 -15.83 -1.13
N ARG A 38 -5.93 -16.84 -0.28
CA ARG A 38 -6.84 -17.37 0.75
C ARG A 38 -7.55 -16.37 1.68
N VAL A 39 -6.94 -15.29 2.18
CA VAL A 39 -7.64 -14.38 3.13
C VAL A 39 -8.51 -13.39 2.38
N ALA A 40 -7.98 -12.81 1.30
CA ALA A 40 -8.78 -12.00 0.38
C ALA A 40 -9.91 -12.84 -0.23
N ASP A 41 -9.63 -14.09 -0.62
CA ASP A 41 -10.57 -15.06 -1.17
C ASP A 41 -11.57 -15.52 -0.11
N ILE A 42 -11.21 -15.79 1.16
CA ILE A 42 -12.20 -16.07 2.23
C ILE A 42 -13.07 -14.83 2.48
N TRP A 43 -12.48 -13.64 2.61
CA TRP A 43 -13.22 -12.41 2.84
C TRP A 43 -14.19 -12.11 1.71
N LEU A 44 -13.68 -12.11 0.46
CA LEU A 44 -14.48 -11.93 -0.75
C LEU A 44 -15.50 -13.07 -0.86
N ARG A 45 -15.16 -14.32 -0.54
CA ARG A 45 -16.14 -15.43 -0.50
C ARG A 45 -17.34 -15.15 0.38
N TYR A 46 -17.13 -14.59 1.57
CA TYR A 46 -18.21 -14.35 2.52
C TYR A 46 -18.95 -13.03 2.27
N HIS A 47 -18.27 -12.01 1.77
CA HIS A 47 -18.79 -10.63 1.75
C HIS A 47 -19.10 -10.12 0.34
N HIS A 48 -18.60 -10.76 -0.72
CA HIS A 48 -18.81 -10.34 -2.11
C HIS A 48 -20.28 -10.41 -2.55
N ALA A 49 -21.00 -11.47 -2.17
CA ALA A 49 -22.42 -11.68 -2.50
C ALA A 49 -23.38 -11.02 -1.49
N ASN A 50 -22.86 -10.24 -0.53
CA ASN A 50 -23.68 -9.60 0.47
C ASN A 50 -24.03 -8.18 0.03
N ASP A 51 -25.21 -8.02 -0.56
CA ASP A 51 -25.75 -6.75 -1.06
C ASP A 51 -26.07 -5.74 0.02
N ASN A 52 -26.09 -6.16 1.29
CA ASN A 52 -26.22 -5.25 2.42
C ASN A 52 -24.88 -4.61 2.84
N LEU A 53 -23.75 -5.04 2.27
CA LEU A 53 -22.43 -4.49 2.57
C LEU A 53 -22.00 -3.45 1.53
N SER A 54 -21.56 -2.30 2.04
CA SER A 54 -20.94 -1.25 1.22
C SER A 54 -19.79 -1.81 0.38
N PRO A 55 -19.64 -1.39 -0.90
CA PRO A 55 -18.53 -1.77 -1.77
C PRO A 55 -17.14 -1.57 -1.14
N VAL A 56 -17.00 -0.58 -0.24
CA VAL A 56 -15.76 -0.31 0.48
C VAL A 56 -15.36 -1.47 1.39
N ILE A 57 -16.33 -2.06 2.10
CA ILE A 57 -16.14 -3.19 3.02
C ILE A 57 -16.04 -4.50 2.25
N ARG A 58 -16.88 -4.65 1.21
CA ARG A 58 -16.88 -5.81 0.30
C ARG A 58 -15.48 -6.07 -0.28
N TYR A 59 -14.82 -5.00 -0.74
CA TYR A 59 -13.49 -5.06 -1.33
C TYR A 59 -12.38 -4.56 -0.39
N ALA A 60 -12.60 -4.56 0.93
CA ALA A 60 -11.65 -4.04 1.92
C ALA A 60 -10.20 -4.53 1.71
N PRO A 61 -9.92 -5.83 1.45
CA PRO A 61 -8.55 -6.28 1.20
C PRO A 61 -7.89 -5.61 -0.01
N LEU A 62 -8.67 -5.31 -1.06
CA LEU A 62 -8.18 -4.64 -2.27
C LEU A 62 -8.04 -3.12 -2.06
N ASN A 63 -8.95 -2.52 -1.30
CA ASN A 63 -8.93 -1.10 -0.95
C ASN A 63 -7.79 -0.74 0.01
N LEU A 64 -7.30 -1.70 0.80
CA LEU A 64 -6.16 -1.49 1.70
C LEU A 64 -4.81 -1.44 0.99
N VAL A 65 -4.69 -1.99 -0.23
CA VAL A 65 -3.39 -2.06 -0.93
C VAL A 65 -2.80 -0.67 -1.20
N PRO A 66 -3.52 0.29 -1.82
CA PRO A 66 -2.98 1.62 -2.08
C PRO A 66 -2.65 2.36 -0.77
N THR A 67 -3.53 2.28 0.24
CA THR A 67 -3.32 2.90 1.56
C THR A 67 -2.07 2.35 2.25
N SER A 68 -1.89 1.03 2.26
CA SER A 68 -0.68 0.40 2.81
C SER A 68 0.58 0.78 2.02
N SER A 69 0.47 1.01 0.71
CA SER A 69 1.58 1.45 -0.13
C SER A 69 2.01 2.89 0.20
N VAL A 70 1.07 3.79 0.49
CA VAL A 70 1.38 5.15 0.97
C VAL A 70 2.24 5.08 2.24
N PHE A 71 1.81 4.30 3.24
CA PHE A 71 2.57 4.16 4.47
C PHE A 71 3.97 3.55 4.24
N ALA A 72 4.09 2.55 3.37
CA ALA A 72 5.38 1.96 3.01
C ALA A 72 6.34 2.99 2.38
N LEU A 73 5.83 3.79 1.45
CA LEU A 73 6.62 4.82 0.74
C LEU A 73 7.06 5.92 1.70
N TRP A 74 6.20 6.35 2.62
CA TRP A 74 6.58 7.29 3.67
C TRP A 74 7.61 6.72 4.64
N GLY A 75 7.51 5.42 4.99
CA GLY A 75 8.56 4.75 5.75
C GLY A 75 9.92 4.81 5.04
N ALA A 76 9.95 4.63 3.72
CA ALA A 76 11.17 4.75 2.92
C ALA A 76 11.68 6.20 2.84
N VAL A 77 10.80 7.20 2.73
CA VAL A 77 11.17 8.63 2.77
C VAL A 77 11.86 8.98 4.09
N VAL A 78 11.30 8.53 5.22
CA VAL A 78 11.88 8.78 6.54
C VAL A 78 13.24 8.09 6.69
N VAL A 79 13.44 6.90 6.12
CA VAL A 79 14.77 6.25 6.11
C VAL A 79 15.77 7.06 5.27
N LEU A 80 15.37 7.51 4.07
CA LEU A 80 16.24 8.30 3.20
C LEU A 80 16.60 9.66 3.80
N SER A 81 15.71 10.28 4.58
CA SER A 81 15.97 11.58 5.21
C SER A 81 17.02 11.54 6.33
N HIS A 82 17.50 10.36 6.70
CA HIS A 82 18.57 10.17 7.68
C HIS A 82 19.88 9.70 7.03
N LEU A 83 19.92 9.57 5.70
CA LEU A 83 21.16 9.37 4.95
C LEU A 83 21.82 10.73 4.69
N PRO A 84 23.14 10.76 4.42
CA PRO A 84 23.84 11.99 4.07
C PRO A 84 23.18 12.69 2.88
N GLU A 85 22.89 13.98 3.02
CA GLU A 85 22.27 14.78 1.97
C GLU A 85 23.15 14.80 0.72
N ASN A 86 22.60 14.32 -0.39
CA ASN A 86 23.20 14.40 -1.71
C ASN A 86 22.10 14.39 -2.79
N SER A 87 22.48 14.70 -4.03
CA SER A 87 21.53 14.75 -5.14
C SER A 87 20.75 13.44 -5.34
N VAL A 88 21.36 12.28 -5.04
CA VAL A 88 20.70 10.96 -5.18
C VAL A 88 19.62 10.77 -4.12
N THR A 89 19.87 11.15 -2.86
CA THR A 89 18.86 11.07 -1.80
C THR A 89 17.70 12.01 -2.06
N ASP A 90 17.96 13.21 -2.59
CA ASP A 90 16.93 14.19 -2.95
C ASP A 90 16.03 13.68 -4.08
N TYR A 91 16.62 13.16 -5.16
CA TYR A 91 15.85 12.55 -6.26
C TYR A 91 15.07 11.32 -5.77
N GLY A 92 15.65 10.52 -4.88
CA GLY A 92 14.99 9.38 -4.25
C GLY A 92 13.74 9.79 -3.47
N ILE A 93 13.86 10.79 -2.60
CA ILE A 93 12.74 11.34 -1.82
C ILE A 93 11.66 11.91 -2.74
N ALA A 94 12.04 12.69 -3.76
CA ALA A 94 11.10 13.26 -4.73
C ALA A 94 10.32 12.17 -5.48
N ALA A 95 11.00 11.12 -5.95
CA ALA A 95 10.36 9.99 -6.62
C ALA A 95 9.38 9.24 -5.69
N LEU A 96 9.78 8.99 -4.44
CA LEU A 96 8.91 8.34 -3.45
C LEU A 96 7.68 9.19 -3.12
N ALA A 97 7.84 10.51 -3.01
CA ALA A 97 6.74 11.44 -2.77
C ALA A 97 5.71 11.42 -3.92
N ILE A 98 6.18 11.42 -5.18
CA ILE A 98 5.31 11.29 -6.35
C ILE A 98 4.58 9.94 -6.35
N LEU A 99 5.28 8.84 -6.11
CA LEU A 99 4.66 7.51 -6.02
C LEU A 99 3.63 7.44 -4.88
N SER A 100 3.90 8.09 -3.75
CA SER A 100 2.96 8.19 -2.63
C SER A 100 1.72 8.98 -3.02
N ALA A 101 1.86 10.08 -3.74
CA ALA A 101 0.73 10.88 -4.23
C ALA A 101 -0.14 10.06 -5.20
N ILE A 102 0.47 9.28 -6.10
CA ILE A 102 -0.26 8.38 -7.00
C ILE A 102 -1.01 7.30 -6.21
N ALA A 103 -0.35 6.65 -5.24
CA ALA A 103 -0.98 5.64 -4.40
C ALA A 103 -2.15 6.22 -3.58
N ALA A 104 -2.01 7.44 -3.05
CA ALA A 104 -3.06 8.15 -2.35
C ALA A 104 -4.24 8.51 -3.28
N ALA A 105 -3.97 8.99 -4.50
CA ALA A 105 -5.01 9.27 -5.49
C ALA A 105 -5.81 8.00 -5.84
N ILE A 106 -5.15 6.86 -5.99
CA ILE A 106 -5.82 5.56 -6.20
C ILE A 106 -6.65 5.17 -4.97
N ALA A 107 -6.13 5.36 -3.76
CA ALA A 107 -6.85 5.07 -2.51
C ALA A 107 -8.14 5.91 -2.40
N VAL A 108 -8.04 7.21 -2.64
CA VAL A 108 -9.18 8.15 -2.63
C VAL A 108 -10.18 7.78 -3.71
N LYS A 109 -9.74 7.50 -4.94
CA LYS A 109 -10.62 7.06 -6.02
C LYS A 109 -11.39 5.79 -5.62
N ARG A 110 -10.71 4.78 -5.05
CA ARG A 110 -11.36 3.54 -4.59
C ARG A 110 -12.32 3.76 -3.43
N HIS A 111 -12.03 4.72 -2.54
CA HIS A 111 -12.90 5.06 -1.44
C HIS A 111 -14.19 5.75 -1.91
N LEU A 112 -14.08 6.68 -2.86
CA LEU A 112 -15.21 7.46 -3.38
C LEU A 112 -16.05 6.70 -4.40
N SER A 113 -15.40 5.97 -5.31
CA SER A 113 -16.05 5.30 -6.45
C SER A 113 -16.35 3.83 -6.21
N GLY A 114 -15.90 3.27 -5.08
CA GLY A 114 -15.85 1.82 -4.88
C GLY A 114 -14.75 1.15 -5.71
N TYR A 115 -14.66 -0.17 -5.63
CA TYR A 115 -13.73 -0.94 -6.45
C TYR A 115 -14.42 -1.26 -7.78
N PRO A 116 -13.94 -0.73 -8.92
CA PRO A 116 -14.67 -0.88 -10.16
C PRO A 116 -14.38 -2.25 -10.78
N ASP A 117 -15.42 -2.89 -11.33
CA ASP A 117 -15.38 -4.28 -11.77
C ASP A 117 -14.42 -4.50 -12.97
N ASP A 118 -14.15 -3.45 -13.75
CA ASP A 118 -13.21 -3.41 -14.88
C ASP A 118 -11.72 -3.43 -14.45
N ILE A 119 -11.40 -3.12 -13.18
CA ILE A 119 -10.02 -3.11 -12.64
C ILE A 119 -9.81 -4.30 -11.68
N LYS A 120 -10.67 -5.32 -11.74
CA LYS A 120 -10.49 -6.56 -10.97
C LYS A 120 -9.24 -7.31 -11.45
N PRO A 121 -8.38 -7.78 -10.53
CA PRO A 121 -7.25 -8.59 -10.91
C PRO A 121 -7.73 -9.92 -11.52
N GLN A 122 -7.01 -10.44 -12.53
CA GLN A 122 -7.43 -11.60 -13.33
C GLN A 122 -7.84 -12.82 -12.50
N TRP A 123 -7.13 -13.09 -11.40
CA TRP A 123 -7.45 -14.22 -10.51
C TRP A 123 -8.85 -14.10 -9.88
N LEU A 124 -9.31 -12.87 -9.60
CA LEU A 124 -10.64 -12.61 -9.05
C LEU A 124 -11.71 -12.85 -10.11
N LEU A 125 -11.45 -12.40 -11.35
CA LEU A 125 -12.34 -12.65 -12.50
C LEU A 125 -12.44 -14.14 -12.83
N ASP A 126 -11.34 -14.88 -12.74
CA ASP A 126 -11.31 -16.34 -12.95
C ASP A 126 -12.07 -17.09 -11.83
N GLU A 127 -11.98 -16.60 -10.59
CA GLU A 127 -12.71 -17.11 -9.44
C GLU A 127 -14.23 -16.89 -9.58
N GLU A 128 -14.63 -15.70 -10.03
CA GLU A 128 -16.03 -15.34 -10.34
C GLU A 128 -16.59 -16.22 -11.47
N ARG A 129 -15.82 -16.39 -12.56
CA ARG A 129 -16.19 -17.23 -13.71
C ARG A 129 -16.36 -18.70 -13.34
N LYS A 130 -15.44 -19.27 -12.54
CA LYS A 130 -15.54 -20.66 -12.06
C LYS A 130 -16.80 -20.92 -11.25
N ARG A 131 -17.37 -19.89 -10.63
CA ARG A 131 -18.53 -19.98 -9.75
C ARG A 131 -19.84 -19.64 -10.45
N GLY A 132 -19.81 -19.36 -11.76
CA GLY A 132 -21.00 -19.02 -12.54
C GLY A 132 -21.62 -17.67 -12.15
N ILE A 133 -20.84 -16.80 -11.50
CA ILE A 133 -21.28 -15.46 -11.10
C ILE A 133 -21.18 -14.59 -12.36
N ARG A 134 -22.32 -14.12 -12.88
CA ARG A 134 -22.33 -13.20 -14.03
C ARG A 134 -21.71 -11.88 -13.60
N ALA A 135 -20.66 -11.46 -14.31
CA ALA A 135 -20.23 -10.07 -14.31
C ALA A 135 -21.35 -9.27 -14.99
N GLU A 136 -22.00 -8.39 -14.23
CA GLU A 136 -22.83 -7.33 -14.82
C GLU A 136 -21.94 -6.18 -15.28
#